data_AF-A0A956K517-F1
#
_entry.id   AF-A0A956K517-F1
#
_cell.length_a   1.000
_cell.length_b   1.000
_cell.length_c   1.000
_cell.angle_alpha   90.00
_cell.angle_beta   90.00
_cell.angle_gamma   90.00
#
_symmetry.space_group_name_H-M   'P 1'
#
loop_
_entity.id
_entity.type
_entity.pdbx_description
1 polymer ?
#
loop_
_entity_poly.entity_id
_entity_poly.type
_entity_poly.pdbx_seq_one_letter_code
_entity_poly.pdbx_strand_id
1 'polypeptide(L)'
;PLTVLEDGPPDQLLALVPGRGAAQIGEERMVVLGRHGRGGWLGSLATGPNATLRWKLSLADEIELRDLVRLSPDGDTLLLVGGRRKQQSTPWSAVMERGDEPAHLVRQDDLTLVGVAAESSLRTIVDLGAAGFAALGSAGSGPGVEHEQLFVAGFDRSGKPTWSRVLDEVRAGAVLGVAAREGHALFLVSVPLIDIDDRGRPVQSVALIDLVPAVESDDEAEGKAAVVVTSRMLEGSESWTTAGFVDHRAEAIALYGQRPAGIVWRLVGVPESAPESAPDNTPEN
;
A
#
# COMPACT_ATOMS: atom_id res chain seq x y z
N PRO A 1 7.77 -18.52 -16.00
CA PRO A 1 6.87 -19.68 -16.16
C PRO A 1 6.10 -19.86 -14.86
N LEU A 2 4.78 -20.04 -14.91
CA LEU A 2 3.96 -20.30 -13.72
C LEU A 2 4.07 -21.79 -13.39
N THR A 3 4.47 -22.13 -12.17
CA THR A 3 4.54 -23.52 -11.70
C THR A 3 3.54 -23.68 -10.56
N VAL A 4 2.62 -24.62 -10.68
CA VAL A 4 1.78 -25.05 -9.55
C VAL A 4 2.69 -25.92 -8.68
N LEU A 5 3.20 -25.36 -7.57
CA LEU A 5 4.03 -26.13 -6.63
C LEU A 5 3.17 -27.18 -5.89
N GLU A 6 3.77 -28.26 -5.40
CA GLU A 6 3.15 -29.11 -4.35
C GLU A 6 3.45 -28.55 -2.94
N ASP A 7 4.30 -27.53 -2.84
CA ASP A 7 4.84 -27.01 -1.58
C ASP A 7 3.79 -26.37 -0.65
N GLY A 8 4.06 -26.45 0.65
CA GLY A 8 3.18 -26.09 1.75
C GLY A 8 2.68 -24.62 1.79
N PRO A 9 2.07 -24.19 2.91
CA PRO A 9 1.55 -22.83 3.06
C PRO A 9 2.67 -21.77 2.93
N PRO A 10 2.33 -20.50 2.66
CA PRO A 10 3.32 -19.43 2.68
C PRO A 10 3.96 -19.32 4.08
N ASP A 11 5.26 -19.03 4.12
CA ASP A 11 6.00 -18.81 5.37
C ASP A 11 5.61 -17.49 6.04
N GLN A 12 5.03 -16.58 5.26
CA GLN A 12 4.54 -15.27 5.72
C GLN A 12 3.27 -14.87 4.97
N LEU A 13 2.26 -14.44 5.72
CA LEU A 13 1.08 -13.77 5.19
C LEU A 13 1.37 -12.27 5.03
N LEU A 14 1.02 -11.71 3.87
CA LEU A 14 1.30 -10.30 3.53
C LEU A 14 0.01 -9.47 3.42
N ALA A 15 -0.97 -9.98 2.68
CA ALA A 15 -2.22 -9.28 2.44
C ALA A 15 -3.35 -10.29 2.32
N LEU A 16 -4.55 -9.82 2.64
CA LEU A 16 -5.76 -10.62 2.60
C LEU A 16 -6.90 -9.77 2.06
N VAL A 17 -7.52 -10.24 0.99
CA VAL A 17 -8.63 -9.53 0.35
C VAL A 17 -9.90 -10.38 0.46
N PRO A 18 -10.93 -9.90 1.17
CA PRO A 18 -12.22 -10.58 1.30
C PRO A 18 -12.83 -10.88 -0.07
N GLY A 19 -13.55 -11.99 -0.20
CA GLY A 19 -14.24 -12.36 -1.43
C GLY A 19 -15.48 -11.54 -1.71
N ARG A 20 -15.99 -11.66 -2.94
CA ARG A 20 -17.37 -11.26 -3.24
C ARG A 20 -18.31 -12.01 -2.30
N GLY A 21 -19.32 -11.31 -1.77
CA GLY A 21 -20.53 -11.94 -1.24
C GLY A 21 -20.54 -12.22 0.26
N ALA A 22 -20.48 -11.17 1.10
CA ALA A 22 -21.01 -11.25 2.46
C ALA A 22 -22.55 -11.46 2.50
N ALA A 23 -23.23 -11.40 1.35
CA ALA A 23 -24.69 -11.51 1.25
C ALA A 23 -25.21 -12.94 1.01
N GLN A 24 -24.35 -13.92 0.68
CA GLN A 24 -24.75 -15.32 0.55
C GLN A 24 -23.80 -16.20 1.36
N ILE A 25 -24.28 -16.59 2.55
CA ILE A 25 -23.64 -17.52 3.47
C ILE A 25 -23.33 -18.83 2.72
N GLY A 26 -22.08 -19.06 2.32
CA GLY A 26 -21.66 -20.35 1.77
C GLY A 26 -20.48 -20.36 0.79
N GLU A 27 -20.17 -19.24 0.14
CA GLU A 27 -19.02 -19.15 -0.80
C GLU A 27 -18.26 -17.83 -0.67
N GLU A 28 -18.02 -17.35 0.54
CA GLU A 28 -17.06 -16.26 0.71
C GLU A 28 -15.68 -16.78 0.28
N ARG A 29 -14.98 -16.01 -0.56
CA ARG A 29 -13.71 -16.44 -1.17
C ARG A 29 -12.58 -15.47 -0.85
N MET A 30 -11.69 -15.77 0.07
CA MET A 30 -10.58 -14.85 0.39
C MET A 30 -9.41 -15.06 -0.57
N VAL A 31 -8.76 -13.97 -1.00
CA VAL A 31 -7.47 -14.04 -1.68
C VAL A 31 -6.38 -13.74 -0.68
N VAL A 32 -5.36 -14.58 -0.68
CA VAL A 32 -4.27 -14.58 0.28
C VAL A 32 -2.98 -14.34 -0.46
N LEU A 33 -2.31 -13.26 -0.10
CA LEU A 33 -0.95 -12.96 -0.54
C LEU A 33 0.01 -13.43 0.53
N GLY A 34 1.04 -14.15 0.12
CA GLY A 34 2.10 -14.55 1.00
C GLY A 34 3.45 -14.58 0.32
N ARG A 35 4.45 -14.97 1.10
CA ARG A 35 5.79 -15.27 0.63
C ARG A 35 6.09 -16.73 0.94
N HIS A 36 6.67 -17.43 -0.02
CA HIS A 36 7.22 -18.77 0.18
C HIS A 36 8.67 -18.77 -0.26
N GLY A 37 9.59 -18.94 0.69
CA GLY A 37 11.01 -18.70 0.46
C GLY A 37 11.29 -17.27 -0.02
N ARG A 38 11.77 -17.14 -1.27
CA ARG A 38 12.12 -15.84 -1.88
C ARG A 38 11.07 -15.30 -2.84
N GLY A 39 10.11 -16.13 -3.26
CA GLY A 39 9.10 -15.79 -4.26
C GLY A 39 7.76 -15.38 -3.66
N GLY A 40 6.95 -14.71 -4.48
CA GLY A 40 5.57 -14.39 -4.19
C GLY A 40 4.67 -15.63 -4.26
N TRP A 41 3.75 -15.73 -3.31
CA TRP A 41 2.73 -16.77 -3.23
C TRP A 41 1.35 -16.12 -3.23
N LEU A 42 0.44 -16.62 -4.05
CA LEU A 42 -0.94 -16.14 -4.10
C LEU A 42 -1.88 -17.33 -4.05
N GLY A 43 -2.95 -17.26 -3.28
CA GLY A 43 -3.92 -18.34 -3.19
C GLY A 43 -5.34 -17.84 -2.99
N SER A 44 -6.31 -18.69 -3.31
CA SER A 44 -7.71 -18.45 -2.93
C SER A 44 -8.14 -19.48 -1.90
N LEU A 45 -8.73 -18.99 -0.81
CA LEU A 45 -9.37 -19.79 0.21
C LEU A 45 -10.89 -19.75 0.02
N ALA A 46 -11.55 -20.90 0.13
CA ALA A 46 -12.97 -20.94 0.47
C ALA A 46 -13.09 -20.62 1.97
N THR A 47 -13.93 -19.66 2.35
CA THR A 47 -14.20 -19.41 3.77
C THR A 47 -15.31 -20.34 4.28
N GLY A 48 -15.34 -20.52 5.59
CA GLY A 48 -16.19 -21.48 6.28
C GLY A 48 -15.46 -22.03 7.51
N PRO A 49 -16.12 -22.88 8.31
CA PRO A 49 -15.51 -23.47 9.51
C PRO A 49 -14.26 -24.31 9.20
N ASN A 50 -14.13 -24.78 7.95
CA ASN A 50 -12.95 -25.48 7.44
C ASN A 50 -12.45 -24.74 6.20
N ALA A 51 -11.78 -23.60 6.38
CA ALA A 51 -11.22 -22.86 5.26
C ALA A 51 -10.29 -23.78 4.44
N THR A 52 -10.56 -23.91 3.14
CA THR A 52 -9.80 -24.80 2.25
C THR A 52 -9.13 -24.01 1.14
N LEU A 53 -7.86 -24.34 0.87
CA LEU A 53 -7.12 -23.78 -0.26
C LEU A 53 -7.68 -24.37 -1.56
N ARG A 54 -8.22 -23.51 -2.42
CA ARG A 54 -8.81 -23.91 -3.70
C ARG A 54 -7.77 -23.98 -4.81
N TRP A 55 -6.95 -22.94 -4.90
CA TRP A 55 -5.85 -22.87 -5.84
C TRP A 55 -4.73 -22.04 -5.23
N LYS A 56 -3.52 -22.26 -5.76
CA LYS A 56 -2.34 -21.46 -5.44
C LYS A 56 -1.53 -21.21 -6.71
N LEU A 57 -0.88 -20.06 -6.72
CA LEU A 57 0.01 -19.58 -7.75
C LEU A 57 1.32 -19.19 -7.09
N SER A 58 2.42 -19.72 -7.59
CA SER A 58 3.75 -19.28 -7.20
C SER A 58 4.32 -18.42 -8.32
N LEU A 59 4.72 -17.20 -7.96
CA LEU A 59 5.43 -16.33 -8.88
C LEU A 59 6.91 -16.71 -8.90
N ALA A 60 7.61 -16.30 -9.96
CA ALA A 60 9.04 -16.57 -10.08
C ALA A 60 9.80 -16.03 -8.85
N ASP A 61 10.90 -16.69 -8.46
CA ASP A 61 11.71 -16.34 -7.28
C ASP A 61 12.28 -14.91 -7.28
N GLU A 62 12.27 -14.27 -8.44
CA GLU A 62 12.65 -12.86 -8.61
C GLU A 62 11.53 -11.89 -8.25
N ILE A 63 10.27 -12.32 -8.16
CA ILE A 63 9.14 -11.45 -7.85
C ILE A 63 8.90 -11.44 -6.34
N GLU A 64 9.08 -10.27 -5.76
CA GLU A 64 8.71 -9.97 -4.40
C GLU A 64 7.33 -9.33 -4.40
N LEU A 65 6.30 -10.06 -3.97
CA LEU A 65 4.99 -9.50 -3.71
C LEU A 65 4.98 -8.75 -2.38
N ARG A 66 4.27 -7.62 -2.34
CA ARG A 66 4.16 -6.80 -1.13
C ARG A 66 2.72 -6.53 -0.74
N ASP A 67 1.86 -6.23 -1.70
CA ASP A 67 0.46 -5.90 -1.42
C ASP A 67 -0.42 -6.14 -2.65
N LEU A 68 -1.74 -6.12 -2.47
CA LEU A 68 -2.71 -6.19 -3.56
C LEU A 68 -4.05 -5.51 -3.23
N VAL A 69 -4.73 -5.03 -4.27
CA VAL A 69 -6.06 -4.40 -4.19
C VAL A 69 -6.98 -4.90 -5.31
N ARG A 70 -8.31 -4.79 -5.12
CA ARG A 70 -9.27 -5.05 -6.20
C ARG A 70 -9.34 -3.86 -7.16
N LEU A 71 -9.36 -4.13 -8.47
CA LEU A 71 -9.50 -3.07 -9.48
C LEU A 71 -10.90 -2.43 -9.48
N SER A 72 -11.91 -3.18 -9.05
CA SER A 72 -13.23 -2.63 -8.73
C SER A 72 -13.77 -3.28 -7.45
N PRO A 73 -14.62 -2.58 -6.67
CA PRO A 73 -15.15 -3.10 -5.40
C PRO A 73 -15.83 -4.44 -5.58
N ASP A 74 -16.62 -4.52 -6.65
CA ASP A 74 -17.23 -5.76 -7.03
C ASP A 74 -16.25 -6.63 -7.79
N GLY A 75 -15.34 -6.16 -8.64
CA GLY A 75 -14.52 -6.98 -9.54
C GLY A 75 -13.77 -8.20 -8.97
N ASP A 76 -13.53 -9.13 -9.87
CA ASP A 76 -12.65 -10.29 -9.66
C ASP A 76 -11.19 -9.99 -10.08
N THR A 77 -10.91 -8.82 -10.63
CA THR A 77 -9.56 -8.44 -11.04
C THR A 77 -8.80 -7.79 -9.90
N LEU A 78 -7.56 -8.23 -9.71
CA LEU A 78 -6.64 -7.75 -8.69
C LEU A 78 -5.47 -7.01 -9.32
N LEU A 79 -5.03 -5.95 -8.66
CA LEU A 79 -3.75 -5.29 -8.91
C LEU A 79 -2.78 -5.69 -7.80
N LEU A 80 -1.69 -6.33 -8.20
CA LEU A 80 -0.61 -6.78 -7.35
C LEU A 80 0.54 -5.78 -7.48
N VAL A 81 1.20 -5.48 -6.36
CA VAL A 81 2.38 -4.61 -6.35
C VAL A 81 3.53 -5.23 -5.57
N GLY A 82 4.74 -4.83 -5.94
CA GLY A 82 5.94 -5.27 -5.26
C GLY A 82 7.22 -4.83 -5.96
N GLY A 83 8.18 -5.75 -6.01
CA GLY A 83 9.45 -5.52 -6.69
C GLY A 83 9.95 -6.75 -7.43
N ARG A 84 10.85 -6.55 -8.39
CA ARG A 84 11.52 -7.60 -9.14
C ARG A 84 13.02 -7.56 -8.88
N ARG A 85 13.57 -8.66 -8.39
CA ARG A 85 14.99 -8.84 -8.06
C ARG A 85 15.74 -9.36 -9.29
N LYS A 86 16.00 -8.50 -10.29
CA LYS A 86 16.89 -8.82 -11.41
C LYS A 86 18.10 -7.90 -11.39
N GLN A 87 19.22 -8.39 -10.83
CA GLN A 87 20.46 -7.64 -10.61
C GLN A 87 20.33 -6.43 -9.65
N GLN A 88 19.23 -5.70 -9.70
CA GLN A 88 18.76 -4.68 -8.76
C GLN A 88 17.23 -4.83 -8.59
N SER A 89 16.68 -4.40 -7.46
CA SER A 89 15.23 -4.44 -7.24
C SER A 89 14.56 -3.35 -8.07
N THR A 90 13.60 -3.67 -8.92
CA THR A 90 12.79 -2.66 -9.63
C THR A 90 11.34 -2.71 -9.17
N PRO A 91 10.62 -1.57 -9.12
CA PRO A 91 9.22 -1.58 -8.76
C PRO A 91 8.44 -2.33 -9.83
N TRP A 92 7.54 -3.20 -9.40
CA TRP A 92 6.84 -4.15 -10.24
C TRP A 92 5.35 -4.13 -9.90
N SER A 93 4.51 -4.23 -10.92
CA SER A 93 3.08 -4.40 -10.75
C SER A 93 2.54 -5.44 -11.71
N ALA A 94 1.42 -6.06 -11.33
CA ALA A 94 0.67 -6.88 -12.26
C ALA A 94 -0.82 -6.85 -12.04
N VAL A 95 -1.57 -6.93 -13.14
CA VAL A 95 -3.01 -7.17 -13.11
C VAL A 95 -3.25 -8.67 -13.25
N MET A 96 -4.13 -9.22 -12.42
CA MET A 96 -4.54 -10.61 -12.46
C MET A 96 -6.06 -10.72 -12.39
N GLU A 97 -6.67 -11.38 -13.37
CA GLU A 97 -8.08 -11.76 -13.32
C GLU A 97 -8.25 -12.99 -12.42
N ARG A 98 -9.15 -12.93 -11.44
CA ARG A 98 -9.48 -14.10 -10.62
C ARG A 98 -10.43 -15.02 -11.41
N GLY A 99 -9.95 -16.21 -11.75
CA GLY A 99 -10.77 -17.33 -12.19
C GLY A 99 -10.97 -18.40 -11.09
N ASP A 100 -11.72 -19.45 -11.41
CA ASP A 100 -11.77 -20.69 -10.62
C ASP A 100 -10.48 -21.54 -10.76
N GLU A 101 -9.58 -21.14 -11.65
CA GLU A 101 -8.25 -21.68 -11.88
C GLU A 101 -7.20 -20.56 -11.76
N PRO A 102 -5.91 -20.86 -11.55
CA PRO A 102 -4.84 -19.86 -11.62
C PRO A 102 -4.80 -19.26 -13.03
N ALA A 103 -5.53 -18.16 -13.25
CA ALA A 103 -5.77 -17.65 -14.59
C ALA A 103 -4.51 -16.99 -15.21
N HIS A 104 -4.45 -17.07 -16.54
CA HIS A 104 -3.28 -16.86 -17.40
C HIS A 104 -2.93 -15.41 -17.73
N LEU A 105 -3.65 -14.42 -17.20
CA LEU A 105 -3.44 -13.02 -17.59
C LEU A 105 -2.79 -12.22 -16.46
N VAL A 106 -1.54 -12.53 -16.14
CA VAL A 106 -0.68 -11.65 -15.35
C VAL A 106 -0.04 -10.64 -16.31
N ARG A 107 -0.69 -9.50 -16.52
CA ARG A 107 -0.07 -8.39 -17.27
C ARG A 107 0.93 -7.70 -16.35
N GLN A 108 2.21 -7.78 -16.67
CA GLN A 108 3.29 -7.24 -15.87
C GLN A 108 3.81 -5.96 -16.47
N ASP A 109 3.97 -4.94 -15.65
CA ASP A 109 4.61 -3.68 -16.02
C ASP A 109 5.75 -3.35 -15.05
N ASP A 110 6.89 -2.97 -15.63
CA ASP A 110 8.02 -2.41 -14.90
C ASP A 110 7.86 -0.89 -14.84
N LEU A 111 7.93 -0.33 -13.63
CA LEU A 111 7.87 1.12 -13.44
C LEU A 111 9.26 1.72 -13.57
N THR A 112 9.47 2.55 -14.60
CA THR A 112 10.67 3.39 -14.68
C THR A 112 10.39 4.71 -13.97
N LEU A 113 11.02 4.89 -12.82
CA LEU A 113 10.82 6.07 -11.98
C LEU A 113 12.05 6.99 -12.05
N VAL A 114 11.87 8.19 -12.59
CA VAL A 114 12.94 9.19 -12.66
C VAL A 114 13.26 9.67 -11.25
N GLY A 115 14.55 9.66 -10.89
CA GLY A 115 15.03 10.15 -9.59
C GLY A 115 14.92 9.15 -8.43
N VAL A 116 14.43 7.94 -8.69
CA VAL A 116 14.38 6.85 -7.69
C VAL A 116 15.65 6.02 -7.79
N ALA A 117 16.21 5.63 -6.63
CA ALA A 117 17.38 4.75 -6.59
C ALA A 117 17.12 3.40 -7.29
N ALA A 118 18.20 2.81 -7.81
CA ALA A 118 18.11 1.64 -8.68
C ALA A 118 17.58 0.39 -7.97
N GLU A 119 17.64 0.34 -6.63
CA GLU A 119 16.99 -0.69 -5.82
C GLU A 119 15.71 -0.14 -5.19
N SER A 120 14.58 -0.37 -5.85
CA SER A 120 13.26 0.10 -5.42
C SER A 120 12.19 -0.99 -5.51
N SER A 121 11.13 -0.82 -4.71
CA SER A 121 10.01 -1.75 -4.60
C SER A 121 8.76 -1.01 -4.14
N LEU A 122 7.60 -1.36 -4.69
CA LEU A 122 6.32 -0.92 -4.14
C LEU A 122 6.02 -1.70 -2.86
N ARG A 123 5.53 -1.03 -1.83
CA ARG A 123 5.33 -1.62 -0.49
C ARG A 123 3.87 -1.85 -0.15
N THR A 124 3.00 -0.89 -0.48
CA THR A 124 1.57 -0.98 -0.19
C THR A 124 0.78 -0.22 -1.24
N ILE A 125 -0.47 -0.61 -1.48
CA ILE A 125 -1.36 0.01 -2.44
C ILE A 125 -2.76 0.24 -1.85
N VAL A 126 -3.38 1.37 -2.23
CA VAL A 126 -4.74 1.72 -1.82
C VAL A 126 -5.61 2.21 -2.97
N ASP A 127 -6.91 2.02 -2.80
CA ASP A 127 -7.97 2.52 -3.68
C ASP A 127 -8.35 3.96 -3.28
N LEU A 128 -8.34 4.87 -4.26
CA LEU A 128 -8.67 6.30 -4.11
C LEU A 128 -10.03 6.67 -4.72
N GLY A 129 -10.93 5.72 -4.96
CA GLY A 129 -12.21 6.02 -5.60
C GLY A 129 -12.03 6.40 -7.08
N ALA A 130 -12.80 7.33 -7.61
CA ALA A 130 -12.74 7.67 -9.04
C ALA A 130 -11.32 8.03 -9.54
N ALA A 131 -10.44 8.49 -8.65
CA ALA A 131 -9.04 8.85 -8.93
C ALA A 131 -8.11 7.65 -9.22
N GLY A 132 -8.56 6.40 -9.03
CA GLY A 132 -7.76 5.21 -9.30
C GLY A 132 -7.07 4.65 -8.05
N PHE A 133 -5.79 4.32 -8.15
CA PHE A 133 -5.00 3.74 -7.04
C PHE A 133 -3.70 4.51 -6.82
N ALA A 134 -3.19 4.45 -5.59
CA ALA A 134 -1.85 4.92 -5.25
C ALA A 134 -1.09 3.85 -4.48
N ALA A 135 0.16 3.60 -4.88
CA ALA A 135 1.06 2.71 -4.18
C ALA A 135 2.26 3.49 -3.63
N LEU A 136 2.50 3.35 -2.33
CA LEU A 136 3.72 3.85 -1.69
C LEU A 136 4.83 2.81 -1.91
N GLY A 137 5.95 3.28 -2.43
CA GLY A 137 7.17 2.51 -2.59
C GLY A 137 8.34 3.15 -1.87
N SER A 138 9.42 2.39 -1.81
CA SER A 138 10.66 2.86 -1.22
C SER A 138 11.87 2.36 -2.00
N ALA A 139 12.95 3.13 -1.92
CA ALA A 139 14.17 2.90 -2.66
C ALA A 139 15.39 3.01 -1.75
N GLY A 140 16.20 1.97 -1.73
CA GLY A 140 17.45 1.91 -0.98
C GLY A 140 18.65 2.17 -1.89
N SER A 141 19.77 2.56 -1.29
CA SER A 141 21.06 2.68 -1.97
C SER A 141 22.02 1.52 -1.63
N GLY A 142 21.47 0.35 -1.24
CA GLY A 142 22.23 -0.87 -0.97
C GLY A 142 22.12 -1.40 0.47
N PRO A 143 22.87 -2.47 0.80
CA PRO A 143 22.84 -3.12 2.12
C PRO A 143 23.32 -2.17 3.23
N GLY A 144 22.57 -2.09 4.33
CA GLY A 144 22.95 -1.32 5.52
C GLY A 144 22.51 0.15 5.53
N VAL A 145 21.73 0.58 4.55
CA VAL A 145 21.07 1.88 4.57
C VAL A 145 19.81 1.77 5.43
N GLU A 146 19.81 2.40 6.60
CA GLU A 146 18.67 2.36 7.54
C GLU A 146 17.47 3.20 7.07
N HIS A 147 17.62 3.91 5.94
CA HIS A 147 16.75 4.99 5.49
C HIS A 147 16.46 4.86 4.00
N GLU A 148 15.23 4.55 3.63
CA GLU A 148 14.83 4.45 2.22
C GLU A 148 14.22 5.77 1.74
N GLN A 149 14.54 6.17 0.51
CA GLN A 149 13.85 7.25 -0.19
C GLN A 149 12.43 6.77 -0.52
N LEU A 150 11.41 7.56 -0.19
CA LEU A 150 10.03 7.23 -0.50
C LEU A 150 9.65 7.73 -1.89
N PHE A 151 8.73 7.02 -2.53
CA PHE A 151 8.07 7.46 -3.74
C PHE A 151 6.63 6.95 -3.76
N VAL A 152 5.78 7.58 -4.57
CA VAL A 152 4.42 7.12 -4.83
C VAL A 152 4.23 6.89 -6.31
N ALA A 153 3.54 5.82 -6.68
CA ALA A 153 3.08 5.55 -8.04
C ALA A 153 1.56 5.54 -8.09
N GLY A 154 0.99 6.20 -9.10
CA GLY A 154 -0.43 6.19 -9.39
C GLY A 154 -0.80 5.20 -10.48
N PHE A 155 -1.99 4.63 -10.36
CA PHE A 155 -2.56 3.71 -11.35
C PHE A 155 -3.98 4.11 -11.68
N ASP A 156 -4.38 3.96 -12.94
CA ASP A 156 -5.78 4.08 -13.32
C ASP A 156 -6.61 2.86 -12.90
N ARG A 157 -7.91 2.89 -13.16
CA ARG A 157 -8.84 1.79 -12.84
C ARG A 157 -8.61 0.51 -13.63
N SER A 158 -7.80 0.54 -14.68
CA SER A 158 -7.35 -0.66 -15.38
C SER A 158 -6.10 -1.29 -14.75
N GLY A 159 -5.50 -0.63 -13.76
CA GLY A 159 -4.24 -1.01 -13.12
C GLY A 159 -3.01 -0.57 -13.91
N LYS A 160 -3.16 0.30 -14.91
CA LYS A 160 -2.04 0.85 -15.67
C LYS A 160 -1.39 1.99 -14.88
N PRO A 161 -0.05 2.02 -14.78
CA PRO A 161 0.66 3.18 -14.23
C PRO A 161 0.36 4.46 -14.99
N THR A 162 0.06 5.55 -14.27
CA THR A 162 -0.26 6.86 -14.87
C THR A 162 0.70 7.97 -14.46
N TRP A 163 1.21 7.93 -13.23
CA TRP A 163 2.13 8.92 -12.72
C TRP A 163 3.01 8.36 -11.60
N SER A 164 4.06 9.10 -11.25
CA SER A 164 4.87 8.79 -10.10
C SER A 164 5.56 10.02 -9.53
N ARG A 165 5.85 10.02 -8.23
CA ARG A 165 6.50 11.14 -7.54
C ARG A 165 7.46 10.65 -6.46
N VAL A 166 8.67 11.20 -6.45
CA VAL A 166 9.64 11.01 -5.36
C VAL A 166 9.30 11.94 -4.20
N LEU A 167 9.43 11.45 -2.97
CA LEU A 167 9.22 12.20 -1.74
C LEU A 167 10.59 12.47 -1.10
N ASP A 168 11.21 13.58 -1.51
CA ASP A 168 12.58 13.87 -1.09
C ASP A 168 12.67 14.34 0.37
N GLU A 169 11.56 14.84 0.93
CA GLU A 169 11.49 15.40 2.28
C GLU A 169 11.48 14.34 3.38
N VAL A 170 11.13 13.08 3.04
CA VAL A 170 11.02 11.99 4.02
C VAL A 170 11.97 10.85 3.67
N ARG A 171 12.62 10.35 4.70
CA ARG A 171 13.33 9.08 4.68
C ARG A 171 12.66 8.15 5.69
N ALA A 172 12.30 6.95 5.24
CA ALA A 172 11.53 6.03 6.06
C ALA A 172 12.22 4.68 6.19
N GLY A 173 11.99 4.01 7.32
CA GLY A 173 12.44 2.64 7.58
C GLY A 173 11.40 1.60 7.15
N ALA A 174 10.12 1.84 7.44
CA ALA A 174 9.04 0.92 7.11
C ALA A 174 7.70 1.63 6.96
N VAL A 175 6.78 1.02 6.22
CA VAL A 175 5.35 1.40 6.21
C VAL A 175 4.67 0.73 7.41
N LEU A 176 4.05 1.55 8.27
CA LEU A 176 3.36 1.12 9.48
C LEU A 176 1.86 0.91 9.26
N GLY A 177 1.25 1.64 8.33
CA GLY A 177 -0.16 1.48 8.03
C GLY A 177 -0.63 2.43 6.94
N VAL A 178 -1.81 2.16 6.41
CA VAL A 178 -2.40 2.98 5.36
C VAL A 178 -3.92 3.10 5.50
N ALA A 179 -4.43 4.31 5.53
CA ALA A 179 -5.87 4.58 5.52
C ALA A 179 -6.22 5.33 4.24
N ALA A 180 -7.35 5.02 3.64
CA ALA A 180 -7.79 5.66 2.41
C ALA A 180 -9.31 5.78 2.36
N ARG A 181 -9.74 6.86 1.72
CA ARG A 181 -11.12 7.10 1.31
C ARG A 181 -11.09 7.73 -0.08
N GLU A 182 -12.26 7.95 -0.66
CA GLU A 182 -12.37 8.54 -2.00
C GLU A 182 -11.56 9.85 -2.11
N GLY A 183 -10.61 9.86 -3.03
CA GLY A 183 -9.71 10.98 -3.29
C GLY A 183 -8.76 11.33 -2.14
N HIS A 184 -8.47 10.44 -1.19
CA HIS A 184 -7.53 10.76 -0.11
C HIS A 184 -6.90 9.51 0.48
N ALA A 185 -5.57 9.46 0.54
CA ALA A 185 -4.84 8.44 1.28
C ALA A 185 -3.88 9.03 2.31
N LEU A 186 -3.75 8.32 3.42
CA LEU A 186 -2.77 8.54 4.47
C LEU A 186 -1.88 7.31 4.60
N PHE A 187 -0.58 7.50 4.54
CA PHE A 187 0.39 6.47 4.88
C PHE A 187 1.11 6.87 6.17
N LEU A 188 1.25 5.93 7.09
CA LEU A 188 2.12 6.07 8.25
C LEU A 188 3.41 5.32 7.99
N VAL A 189 4.53 6.00 8.21
CA VAL A 189 5.86 5.44 8.02
C VAL A 189 6.70 5.64 9.27
N SER A 190 7.56 4.68 9.58
CA SER A 190 8.58 4.88 10.61
C SER A 190 9.70 5.74 10.04
N VAL A 191 10.04 6.80 10.75
CA VAL A 191 11.17 7.67 10.45
C VAL A 191 12.20 7.48 11.55
N PRO A 192 13.35 6.89 11.25
CA PRO A 192 14.44 6.78 12.20
C PRO A 192 14.98 8.17 12.57
N LEU A 193 15.22 8.37 13.85
CA LEU A 193 15.87 9.55 14.41
C LEU A 193 17.36 9.27 14.60
N ILE A 194 18.14 10.34 14.78
CA ILE A 194 19.59 10.25 15.05
C ILE A 194 19.85 9.62 16.43
N ASP A 195 18.88 9.71 17.34
CA ASP A 195 19.01 9.21 18.71
C ASP A 195 19.00 7.69 18.79
N ILE A 196 19.66 7.17 19.83
CA ILE A 196 19.75 5.74 20.14
C ILE A 196 19.13 5.50 21.52
N ASP A 197 18.30 4.47 21.66
CA ASP A 197 17.69 4.09 22.94
C ASP A 197 18.71 3.42 23.90
N ASP A 198 18.33 3.22 25.17
CA ASP A 198 19.19 2.57 26.18
C ASP A 198 19.61 1.13 25.81
N ARG A 199 19.03 0.56 24.75
CA ARG A 199 19.35 -0.78 24.22
C ARG A 199 20.22 -0.72 22.96
N GLY A 200 20.71 0.46 22.59
CA GLY A 200 21.57 0.63 21.42
C GLY A 200 20.82 0.60 20.09
N ARG A 201 19.49 0.78 20.09
CA ARG A 201 18.67 0.76 18.86
C ARG A 201 18.31 2.18 18.42
N PRO A 202 18.25 2.47 17.10
CA PRO A 202 17.73 3.73 16.60
C PRO A 202 16.35 4.02 17.16
N VAL A 203 16.18 5.20 17.75
CA VAL A 203 14.87 5.71 18.12
C VAL A 203 14.13 5.97 16.82
N GLN A 204 12.91 5.47 16.72
CA GLN A 204 12.05 5.74 15.57
C GLN A 204 10.95 6.70 15.98
N SER A 205 10.48 7.50 15.05
CA SER A 205 9.29 8.33 15.17
C SER A 205 8.35 8.00 14.01
N VAL A 206 7.15 8.56 14.00
CA VAL A 206 6.17 8.29 12.96
C VAL A 206 5.97 9.54 12.12
N ALA A 207 6.06 9.40 10.80
CA ALA A 207 5.59 10.43 9.87
C ALA A 207 4.29 10.00 9.21
N LEU A 208 3.48 11.01 8.91
CA LEU A 208 2.31 10.92 8.08
C LEU A 208 2.67 11.41 6.69
N ILE A 209 2.35 10.61 5.67
CA ILE A 209 2.33 11.02 4.27
C ILE A 209 0.87 11.17 3.88
N ASP A 210 0.49 12.36 3.47
CA ASP A 210 -0.86 12.71 3.08
C ASP A 210 -0.90 12.91 1.56
N LEU A 211 -1.79 12.18 0.89
CA LEU A 211 -1.96 12.16 -0.55
C LEU A 211 -3.38 12.60 -0.91
N VAL A 212 -3.48 13.72 -1.61
CA VAL A 212 -4.73 14.31 -2.08
C VAL A 212 -4.61 14.60 -3.58
N PRO A 213 -5.54 14.17 -4.44
CA PRO A 213 -5.65 14.66 -5.80
C PRO A 213 -5.76 16.18 -5.77
N ALA A 214 -4.86 16.86 -6.47
CA ALA A 214 -5.02 18.28 -6.72
C ALA A 214 -6.22 18.44 -7.67
N VAL A 215 -7.16 19.31 -7.29
CA VAL A 215 -8.15 19.83 -8.23
C VAL A 215 -7.36 20.59 -9.29
N GLU A 216 -7.58 20.25 -10.56
CA GLU A 216 -6.91 20.90 -11.69
C GLU A 216 -6.98 22.43 -11.52
N SER A 217 -5.83 23.07 -11.35
CA SER A 217 -5.73 24.50 -11.64
C SER A 217 -5.75 24.64 -13.16
N ASP A 218 -6.53 25.58 -13.69
CA ASP A 218 -6.79 25.83 -15.12
C ASP A 218 -5.54 26.06 -16.03
N ASP A 219 -4.32 25.89 -15.51
CA ASP A 219 -3.10 26.44 -16.09
C ASP A 219 -2.01 25.44 -16.54
N GLU A 220 -2.25 24.12 -16.61
CA GLU A 220 -1.21 23.20 -17.14
C GLU A 220 -1.66 22.25 -18.26
N ALA A 221 -1.06 22.48 -19.43
CA ALA A 221 -1.23 21.79 -20.71
C ALA A 221 -0.61 20.37 -20.77
N GLU A 222 -0.48 19.67 -19.66
CA GLU A 222 -0.10 18.25 -19.63
C GLU A 222 -1.02 17.54 -18.64
N GLY A 223 -1.95 16.72 -19.14
CA GLY A 223 -2.95 15.95 -18.37
C GLY A 223 -2.36 14.88 -17.45
N LYS A 224 -1.46 15.27 -16.55
CA LYS A 224 -1.05 14.50 -15.38
C LYS A 224 -2.00 14.89 -14.27
N ALA A 225 -2.73 13.91 -13.73
CA ALA A 225 -3.43 14.10 -12.47
C ALA A 225 -2.42 14.66 -11.45
N ALA A 226 -2.54 15.94 -11.12
CA ALA A 226 -1.68 16.55 -10.13
C ALA A 226 -2.10 15.94 -8.79
N VAL A 227 -1.14 15.39 -8.05
CA VAL A 227 -1.38 14.84 -6.72
C VAL A 227 -0.51 15.63 -5.76
N VAL A 228 -1.16 16.28 -4.80
CA VAL A 228 -0.48 16.92 -3.69
C VAL A 228 -0.10 15.82 -2.72
N VAL A 229 1.20 15.65 -2.53
CA VAL A 229 1.74 14.81 -1.47
C VAL A 229 2.38 15.72 -0.45
N THR A 230 1.89 15.69 0.78
CA THR A 230 2.52 16.37 1.92
C THR A 230 3.01 15.35 2.93
N SER A 231 3.99 15.76 3.72
CA SER A 231 4.50 14.92 4.79
C SER A 231 4.70 15.72 6.07
N ARG A 232 4.49 15.07 7.22
CA ARG A 232 4.76 15.66 8.53
C ARG A 232 5.05 14.61 9.58
N MET A 233 5.96 14.94 10.50
CA MET A 233 6.17 14.13 11.71
C MET A 233 4.97 14.22 12.65
N LEU A 234 4.60 13.11 13.27
CA LEU A 234 3.63 13.10 14.35
C LEU A 234 4.34 13.44 15.67
N GLU A 235 3.94 14.55 16.28
CA GLU A 235 4.52 15.00 17.54
C GLU A 235 4.38 13.96 18.66
N GLY A 236 5.46 13.76 19.43
CA GLY A 236 5.51 12.84 20.57
C GLY A 236 5.39 11.36 20.20
N SER A 237 5.62 11.00 18.94
CA SER A 237 5.52 9.64 18.42
C SER A 237 6.82 8.82 18.51
N GLU A 238 7.78 9.23 19.35
CA GLU A 238 9.00 8.44 19.53
C GLU A 238 8.68 7.05 20.08
N SER A 239 9.24 6.04 19.41
CA SER A 239 9.03 4.61 19.66
C SER A 239 7.58 4.15 19.55
N TRP A 240 6.75 4.88 18.79
CA TRP A 240 5.40 4.42 18.48
C TRP A 240 5.41 3.37 17.39
N THR A 241 4.41 2.49 17.46
CA THR A 241 4.14 1.47 16.44
C THR A 241 2.64 1.43 16.16
N THR A 242 2.23 0.58 15.23
CA THR A 242 0.86 0.39 14.80
C THR A 242 0.25 -0.89 15.40
N ALA A 243 -1.01 -0.84 15.77
CA ALA A 243 -1.80 -2.06 16.02
C ALA A 243 -2.55 -2.54 14.77
N GLY A 244 -2.31 -1.88 13.63
CA GLY A 244 -3.04 -2.09 12.40
C GLY A 244 -4.32 -1.26 12.34
N PHE A 245 -5.27 -1.75 11.57
CA PHE A 245 -6.54 -1.08 11.32
C PHE A 245 -7.56 -1.41 12.40
N VAL A 246 -8.39 -0.41 12.74
CA VAL A 246 -9.60 -0.62 13.54
C VAL A 246 -10.74 -0.87 12.56
N ASP A 247 -11.45 -1.98 12.74
CA ASP A 247 -12.45 -2.46 11.79
C ASP A 247 -13.62 -1.45 11.61
N HIS A 248 -14.17 -1.46 10.39
CA HIS A 248 -15.46 -0.93 9.89
C HIS A 248 -15.48 0.23 8.89
N ARG A 249 -14.34 0.83 8.54
CA ARG A 249 -14.10 1.67 7.34
C ARG A 249 -12.62 2.08 7.42
N ALA A 250 -11.84 1.92 6.36
CA ALA A 250 -10.39 2.16 6.34
C ALA A 250 -9.99 3.66 6.47
N GLU A 251 -10.67 4.39 7.34
CA GLU A 251 -10.56 5.83 7.53
C GLU A 251 -9.64 6.17 8.71
N ALA A 252 -9.13 5.19 9.46
CA ALA A 252 -8.20 5.46 10.56
C ALA A 252 -7.19 4.33 10.83
N ILE A 253 -6.04 4.73 11.39
CA ILE A 253 -4.98 3.82 11.83
C ILE A 253 -4.78 3.97 13.35
N ALA A 254 -4.71 2.85 14.07
CA ALA A 254 -4.41 2.84 15.49
C ALA A 254 -2.91 2.75 15.74
N LEU A 255 -2.38 3.76 16.42
CA LEU A 255 -1.01 3.82 16.89
C LEU A 255 -0.96 3.61 18.40
N TYR A 256 0.12 3.00 18.87
CA TYR A 256 0.44 2.93 20.28
C TYR A 256 1.92 3.09 20.57
N GLY A 257 2.21 3.59 21.77
CA GLY A 257 3.55 3.72 22.29
C GLY A 257 3.60 3.27 23.75
N GLN A 258 4.73 2.70 24.16
CA GLN A 258 4.98 2.38 25.56
C GLN A 258 5.60 3.58 26.27
N ARG A 259 5.02 3.98 27.41
CA ARG A 259 5.53 5.03 28.30
C ARG A 259 5.72 4.46 29.72
N PRO A 260 6.47 5.12 30.61
CA PRO A 260 6.63 4.65 31.99
C PRO A 260 5.31 4.43 32.74
N ALA A 261 4.28 5.22 32.43
CA ALA A 261 2.95 5.14 33.03
C ALA A 261 2.03 4.07 32.40
N GLY A 262 2.46 3.39 31.32
CA GLY A 262 1.65 2.39 30.62
C GLY A 262 1.66 2.56 29.10
N ILE A 263 0.70 1.92 28.42
CA ILE A 263 0.51 2.02 26.97
C ILE A 263 -0.38 3.22 26.65
N VAL A 264 0.06 4.08 25.73
CA VAL A 264 -0.72 5.20 25.21
C VAL A 264 -1.14 4.88 23.78
N TRP A 265 -2.36 5.28 23.41
CA TRP A 265 -2.96 5.01 22.10
C TRP A 265 -3.39 6.31 21.41
N ARG A 266 -3.37 6.32 20.08
CA ARG A 266 -3.92 7.40 19.24
C ARG A 266 -4.53 6.82 17.98
N LEU A 267 -5.65 7.40 17.56
CA LEU A 267 -6.21 7.16 16.24
C LEU A 267 -5.79 8.29 15.31
N VAL A 268 -5.30 7.93 14.12
CA VAL A 268 -5.00 8.88 13.05
C VAL A 268 -5.99 8.61 11.93
N GLY A 269 -6.97 9.50 11.80
CA GLY A 269 -8.01 9.42 10.78
C GLY A 269 -7.63 10.16 9.49
N VAL A 270 -8.19 9.72 8.36
CA VAL A 270 -8.21 10.50 7.12
C VAL A 270 -9.09 11.73 7.39
N PRO A 271 -8.57 12.96 7.26
CA PRO A 271 -9.33 14.19 7.48
C PRO A 271 -10.63 14.15 6.69
N GLU A 272 -11.75 14.66 7.21
CA GLU A 272 -12.91 14.91 6.37
C GLU A 272 -12.53 15.89 5.25
N SER A 273 -13.08 15.70 4.06
CA SER A 273 -12.84 16.61 2.94
C SER A 273 -13.34 17.96 3.43
N ALA A 274 -12.55 19.03 3.29
CA ALA A 274 -13.06 20.36 3.58
C ALA A 274 -14.39 20.49 2.82
N PRO A 275 -15.51 20.88 3.49
CA PRO A 275 -16.75 21.09 2.77
C PRO A 275 -16.43 22.07 1.65
N GLU A 276 -16.72 21.65 0.42
CA GLU A 276 -16.64 22.48 -0.77
C GLU A 276 -17.29 23.81 -0.38
N SER A 277 -16.47 24.86 -0.24
CA SER A 277 -16.97 26.15 0.22
C SER A 277 -18.03 26.57 -0.77
N ALA A 278 -19.29 26.49 -0.34
CA ALA A 278 -20.43 26.82 -1.19
C ALA A 278 -20.14 28.17 -1.83
N PRO A 279 -20.33 28.33 -3.16
CA PRO A 279 -20.07 29.60 -3.82
C PRO A 279 -20.83 30.67 -3.05
N ASP A 280 -20.09 31.68 -2.60
CA ASP A 280 -20.59 32.82 -1.85
C ASP A 280 -21.53 33.62 -2.75
N ASN A 281 -22.78 33.17 -2.86
CA ASN A 281 -23.87 33.86 -3.53
C ASN A 281 -24.37 34.97 -2.60
N THR A 282 -23.48 35.85 -2.16
CA THR A 282 -23.89 37.11 -1.57
C THR A 282 -24.25 38.03 -2.73
N PRO A 283 -25.54 38.36 -2.96
CA PRO A 283 -25.89 39.35 -3.97
C PRO A 283 -25.32 40.70 -3.55
N GLU A 284 -24.52 41.31 -4.42
CA GLU A 284 -24.16 42.72 -4.31
C GLU A 284 -25.46 43.55 -4.32
N ASN A 285 -25.71 44.27 -3.23
CA ASN A 285 -26.71 45.33 -3.15
C ASN A 285 -26.05 46.70 -3.28
#